data_AF-A0A6G4WVK9-F1
#
_entry.id   AF-A0A6G4WVK9-F1
#
_cell.length_a   1.000
_cell.length_b   1.000
_cell.length_c   1.000
_cell.angle_alpha   90.00
_cell.angle_beta   90.00
_cell.angle_gamma   90.00
#
_symmetry.space_group_name_H-M   'P 1'
#
loop_
_entity.id
_entity.type
_entity.pdbx_description
1 polymer ?
#
loop_
_entity_poly.entity_id
_entity_poly.type
_entity_poly.pdbx_seq_one_letter_code
_entity_poly.pdbx_strand_id
1 'polypeptide(L)' 'MGKSTTEDSGAVAESATAEILYSAEVRRVDGNYTLVIHDHLCGSVETYSVSSKAVKKLPSYLAMLRSKLS' A
#
# COMPACT_ATOMS: atom_id res chain seq x y z
N MET A 1 -31.14 34.35 14.52
CA MET A 1 -31.74 33.08 14.97
C MET A 1 -31.12 31.96 14.14
N GLY A 2 -30.13 31.26 14.69
CA GLY A 2 -29.53 30.08 14.08
C GLY A 2 -30.10 28.83 14.76
N LYS A 3 -30.74 27.97 13.98
CA LYS A 3 -31.18 26.60 14.31
C LYS A 3 -31.13 25.84 12.98
N SER A 4 -30.88 24.55 12.87
CA SER A 4 -30.36 23.51 13.75
C SER A 4 -30.05 22.37 12.77
N THR A 5 -28.97 21.66 13.03
CA THR A 5 -28.59 20.37 12.44
C THR A 5 -29.69 19.33 12.63
N THR A 6 -29.93 18.45 11.65
CA THR A 6 -30.38 17.04 11.76
C THR A 6 -30.25 16.43 10.35
N GLU A 7 -29.10 15.82 10.04
CA GLU A 7 -28.94 14.36 9.94
C GLU A 7 -29.80 13.74 8.84
N ASP A 8 -29.19 13.44 7.69
CA ASP A 8 -29.53 12.21 6.99
C ASP A 8 -28.34 11.26 7.12
N SER A 9 -28.60 10.20 7.88
CA SER A 9 -27.70 9.15 8.28
C SER A 9 -27.50 8.23 7.07
N GLY A 10 -26.60 8.64 6.18
CA GLY A 10 -26.03 7.75 5.20
C GLY A 10 -25.20 6.71 5.91
N ALA A 11 -25.78 5.53 6.13
CA ALA A 11 -25.13 4.35 6.67
C ALA A 11 -23.80 4.11 5.94
N VAL A 12 -22.70 4.56 6.55
CA VAL A 12 -21.36 4.17 6.15
C VAL A 12 -21.25 2.71 6.53
N ALA A 13 -21.26 1.84 5.52
CA ALA A 13 -20.92 0.45 5.70
C ALA A 13 -19.52 0.41 6.33
N GLU A 14 -19.48 0.14 7.63
CA GLU A 14 -18.29 -0.14 8.41
C GLU A 14 -17.77 -1.50 7.94
N SER A 15 -17.22 -1.53 6.72
CA SER A 15 -16.31 -2.57 6.30
C SER A 15 -15.09 -2.37 7.19
N ALA A 16 -14.92 -3.24 8.19
CA ALA A 16 -13.75 -3.23 9.06
C ALA A 16 -12.50 -3.07 8.17
N THR A 17 -11.95 -1.86 8.15
CA THR A 17 -10.85 -1.51 7.25
C THR A 17 -9.65 -2.30 7.74
N ALA A 18 -9.26 -3.32 6.97
CA ALA A 18 -8.09 -4.10 7.29
C ALA A 18 -6.89 -3.16 7.50
N GLU A 19 -6.21 -3.31 8.63
CA GLU A 19 -5.05 -2.50 8.97
C GLU A 19 -3.87 -2.91 8.06
N ILE A 20 -3.25 -1.93 7.41
CA ILE A 20 -2.05 -2.14 6.61
C ILE A 20 -0.85 -2.05 7.55
N LEU A 21 -0.23 -3.20 7.86
CA LEU A 21 0.95 -3.23 8.72
C LEU A 21 2.23 -2.85 7.95
N TYR A 22 2.31 -3.26 6.68
CA TYR A 22 3.44 -2.98 5.79
C TYR A 22 2.95 -2.64 4.38
N SER A 23 3.58 -1.66 3.73
CA SER A 23 3.45 -1.43 2.29
C SER A 23 4.81 -1.37 1.61
N ALA A 24 4.87 -1.79 0.35
CA ALA A 24 6.10 -1.78 -0.43
C ALA A 24 5.85 -1.22 -1.83
N GLU A 25 6.70 -0.29 -2.26
CA GLU A 25 6.60 0.40 -3.54
C GLU A 25 7.93 0.34 -4.29
N VAL A 26 7.89 0.09 -5.60
CA VAL A 26 9.06 0.29 -6.46
C VAL A 26 8.91 1.62 -7.19
N ARG A 27 9.86 2.53 -6.96
CA ARG A 27 9.92 3.85 -7.59
C ARG A 27 11.06 3.88 -8.60
N ARG A 28 10.91 4.71 -9.63
CA ARG A 28 11.96 5.00 -10.61
C ARG A 28 12.42 6.45 -10.42
N VAL A 29 13.71 6.64 -10.11
CA VAL A 29 14.33 7.95 -9.86
C VAL A 29 15.66 8.00 -10.62
N ASP A 30 15.85 9.01 -11.46
CA ASP A 30 17.08 9.20 -12.26
C ASP A 30 17.53 7.96 -13.04
N GLY A 31 16.55 7.23 -13.59
CA GLY A 31 16.81 5.99 -14.34
C GLY A 31 17.11 4.75 -13.48
N ASN A 32 17.32 4.93 -12.17
CA ASN A 32 17.50 3.86 -11.20
C ASN A 32 16.16 3.42 -10.62
N TYR A 33 16.11 2.19 -10.11
CA TYR A 33 14.95 1.67 -9.41
C TYR A 33 15.25 1.53 -7.92
N THR A 34 14.28 1.90 -7.11
CA THR A 34 14.38 1.90 -5.66
C THR A 34 13.14 1.25 -5.06
N LEU A 35 13.33 0.25 -4.20
CA LEU A 35 12.28 -0.34 -3.38
C LEU A 35 12.17 0.47 -2.09
N VAL A 36 10.97 0.92 -1.78
CA VAL A 36 10.63 1.61 -0.53
C VAL A 36 9.70 0.71 0.26
N ILE A 37 10.06 0.40 1.50
CA ILE A 37 9.23 -0.37 2.44
C ILE A 37 8.79 0.59 3.54
N HIS A 38 7.48 0.71 3.73
CA HIS A 38 6.87 1.44 4.84
C HIS A 38 6.43 0.42 5.90
N ASP A 39 7.01 0.52 7.08
CA ASP A 39 6.56 -0.18 8.29
C ASP A 39 5.62 0.75 9.06
N HIS A 40 4.32 0.45 9.01
CA HIS A 40 3.30 1.26 9.67
C HIS A 40 3.16 0.93 11.17
N LEU A 41 3.78 -0.15 11.66
CA LEU A 41 3.78 -0.51 13.08
C LEU A 41 4.68 0.42 13.89
N CYS A 42 5.85 0.76 13.34
CA CYS A 42 6.82 1.62 14.01
C CYS A 42 7.08 2.97 13.30
N GLY A 43 6.43 3.20 12.14
CA GLY A 43 6.57 4.42 11.35
C GLY A 43 7.91 4.54 10.61
N SER A 44 8.61 3.43 10.38
CA SER A 44 9.91 3.42 9.71
C SER A 44 9.78 3.30 8.20
N VAL A 45 10.77 3.84 7.48
CA VAL A 45 10.85 3.77 6.02
C VAL A 45 12.23 3.27 5.63
N GLU A 46 12.26 2.12 4.97
CA GLU A 46 13.50 1.52 4.46
C GLU A 46 13.57 1.67 2.94
N THR A 47 14.76 1.92 2.42
CA THR A 47 14.97 2.22 1.00
C THR A 47 16.14 1.41 0.46
N TYR A 48 15.91 0.69 -0.63
CA TYR A 48 16.87 -0.22 -1.25
C TYR A 48 17.02 0.03 -2.74
N SER A 49 18.25 0.19 -3.23
CA SER A 49 18.50 0.16 -4.68
C SER A 49 18.22 -1.23 -5.23
N VAL A 50 17.44 -1.30 -6.31
CA VAL A 50 17.06 -2.58 -6.94
C VAL A 50 17.44 -2.58 -8.42
N SER A 51 17.91 -3.72 -8.90
CA SER A 51 18.26 -3.87 -10.31
C SER A 51 17.00 -3.88 -11.19
N SER A 52 17.12 -3.34 -12.41
CA SER A 52 16.05 -3.40 -13.40
C SER A 52 15.61 -4.85 -13.71
N LYS A 53 16.55 -5.80 -13.65
CA LYS A 53 16.27 -7.24 -13.82
C LYS A 53 15.38 -7.79 -12.70
N ALA A 54 15.58 -7.37 -11.46
CA ALA A 54 14.71 -7.75 -10.35
C ALA A 54 13.31 -7.16 -10.51
N VAL A 55 13.22 -5.87 -10.87
CA VAL A 55 11.93 -5.19 -11.10
C VAL A 55 11.11 -5.89 -12.19
N LYS A 56 11.75 -6.28 -13.31
CA LYS A 56 11.08 -7.02 -14.40
C LYS A 56 10.52 -8.39 -13.96
N LYS A 57 11.03 -8.99 -12.90
CA LYS A 57 10.54 -10.27 -12.37
C LYS A 57 9.37 -10.12 -11.39
N LEU A 58 9.16 -8.93 -10.82
CA LEU A 58 8.11 -8.70 -9.81
C LEU A 58 6.71 -9.16 -10.27
N PRO A 59 6.24 -8.85 -11.49
CA PRO A 59 4.91 -9.30 -11.92
C PRO A 59 4.74 -10.83 -11.85
N SER A 60 5.78 -11.58 -12.24
CA SER A 60 5.75 -13.04 -12.18
C SER A 60 5.76 -13.56 -10.75
N TYR A 61 6.58 -12.99 -9.87
CA TYR A 61 6.59 -13.35 -8.45
C TYR A 61 5.26 -13.03 -7.77
N LEU A 62 4.67 -11.87 -8.03
CA LEU A 62 3.38 -11.47 -7.48
C LEU A 62 2.24 -12.35 -7.98
N ALA A 63 2.27 -12.75 -9.25
CA ALA A 63 1.31 -13.73 -9.80
C ALA A 63 1.43 -15.09 -9.09
N MET A 64 2.65 -15.59 -8.88
CA MET A 64 2.90 -16.82 -8.14
C MET A 64 2.48 -16.72 -6.67
N LEU A 65 2.71 -15.58 -6.02
CA LEU A 65 2.25 -15.33 -4.65
C LEU A 65 0.73 -15.40 -4.58
N ARG A 66 0.04 -14.74 -5.52
CA ARG A 66 -1.42 -14.77 -5.58
C ARG A 66 -1.97 -16.20 -5.71
N SER A 67 -1.35 -17.07 -6.50
CA SER A 67 -1.81 -18.46 -6.64
C SER A 67 -1.60 -19.33 -5.40
N LYS A 68 -0.79 -18.87 -4.43
CA LYS A 68 -0.54 -19.58 -3.16
C LYS A 68 -1.38 -19.04 -2.00
N LEU A 69 -1.94 -17.84 -2.16
CA LEU A 69 -2.77 -17.16 -1.17
C LEU A 69 -4.26 -17.39 -1.42
N SER A 70 -4.62 -18.06 -2.52
CA SER A 70 -5.98 -18.44 -2.93
C SER A 70 -6.33 -19.85 -2.51
#